data_AF-A0ABD2P412-F1
#
_entry.id   AF-A0ABD2P412-F1
#
_cell.length_a   1.000
_cell.length_b   1.000
_cell.length_c   1.000
_cell.angle_alpha   90.00
_cell.angle_beta   90.00
_cell.angle_gamma   90.00
#
_symmetry.space_group_name_H-M   'P 1'
#
loop_
_entity.id
_entity.type
_entity.pdbx_description
1 polymer ?
#
loop_
_entity_poly.entity_id
_entity_poly.type
_entity_poly.pdbx_seq_one_letter_code
_entity_poly.pdbx_strand_id
1 'polypeptide(L)'
;MILMTRTVEKDKELQIYSRLPELARLLLYMFVSEKKSSLPLSHVTEKLENCYRITLTESEMKDHIELLAKELPDWLVLHKNSEKIPFVKIDRRADLSVITSKLEASIKAKYDS
;
A
#
# COMPACT_ATOMS: atom_id res chain seq x y z
N MET A 1 20.64 3.51 -30.61
CA MET A 1 20.78 2.89 -29.27
C MET A 1 19.92 3.64 -28.28
N ILE A 2 18.70 3.19 -27.98
CA ILE A 2 18.01 3.45 -26.70
C ILE A 2 16.94 2.35 -26.56
N LEU A 3 17.24 1.25 -25.86
CA LEU A 3 16.23 0.22 -25.57
C LEU A 3 16.44 -0.40 -24.18
N MET A 4 16.80 0.44 -23.22
CA MET A 4 17.07 -0.02 -21.85
C MET A 4 16.35 0.83 -20.79
N THR A 5 15.91 2.05 -21.12
CA THR A 5 15.19 2.90 -20.15
C THR A 5 13.82 2.33 -19.79
N ARG A 6 13.11 1.75 -20.76
CA ARG A 6 11.75 1.21 -20.56
C ARG A 6 11.69 -0.03 -19.65
N THR A 7 12.81 -0.73 -19.44
CA THR A 7 12.85 -1.98 -18.65
C THR A 7 13.17 -1.73 -17.19
N VAL A 8 14.06 -0.78 -16.87
CA VAL A 8 14.50 -0.53 -15.48
C VAL A 8 13.39 0.14 -14.65
N GLU A 9 12.62 1.04 -15.26
CA GLU A 9 11.48 1.69 -14.59
C GLU A 9 10.36 0.68 -14.29
N LYS A 10 10.08 -0.23 -15.25
CA LYS A 10 9.11 -1.32 -15.06
C LYS A 10 9.53 -2.31 -13.99
N ASP A 11 10.81 -2.69 -13.94
CA ASP A 11 11.33 -3.62 -12.93
C ASP A 11 11.21 -3.04 -11.52
N LYS A 12 11.52 -1.74 -11.36
CA LYS A 12 11.33 -1.02 -10.09
C LYS A 12 9.86 -0.95 -9.68
N GLU A 13 8.96 -0.60 -10.60
CA GLU A 13 7.52 -0.61 -10.31
C GLU A 13 7.06 -2.01 -9.90
N LEU A 14 7.42 -3.05 -10.64
CA LEU A 14 7.07 -4.43 -10.29
C LEU A 14 7.61 -4.83 -8.90
N GLN A 15 8.80 -4.35 -8.53
CA GLN A 15 9.37 -4.60 -7.21
C GLN A 15 8.60 -3.92 -6.08
N ILE A 16 8.11 -2.69 -6.29
CA ILE A 16 7.22 -1.96 -5.37
C ILE A 16 5.88 -2.71 -5.26
N TYR A 17 5.31 -3.05 -6.39
CA TYR A 17 4.03 -3.73 -6.49
C TYR A 17 4.04 -5.14 -5.85
N SER A 18 5.16 -5.87 -5.98
CA SER A 18 5.35 -7.16 -5.31
C SER A 18 5.39 -7.06 -3.78
N ARG A 19 5.60 -5.85 -3.22
CA ARG A 19 5.60 -5.59 -1.77
C ARG A 19 4.25 -5.09 -1.26
N LEU A 20 3.38 -4.59 -2.12
CA LEU A 20 2.02 -4.16 -1.75
C LEU A 20 1.20 -5.23 -1.03
N PRO A 21 1.16 -6.51 -1.45
CA PRO A 21 0.35 -7.51 -0.74
C PRO A 21 0.85 -7.77 0.68
N GLU A 22 2.17 -7.73 0.92
CA GLU A 22 2.71 -7.84 2.27
C GLU A 22 2.38 -6.58 3.11
N LEU A 23 2.51 -5.38 2.53
CA LEU A 23 2.10 -4.14 3.19
C LEU A 23 0.61 -4.11 3.53
N ALA A 24 -0.24 -4.55 2.60
CA ALA A 24 -1.68 -4.67 2.80
C ALA A 24 -2.00 -5.63 3.97
N ARG A 25 -1.29 -6.76 4.03
CA ARG A 25 -1.41 -7.73 5.11
C ARG A 25 -1.04 -7.12 6.46
N LEU A 26 0.10 -6.41 6.52
CA LEU A 26 0.54 -5.73 7.75
C LEU A 26 -0.42 -4.62 8.19
N LEU A 27 -0.94 -3.83 7.24
CA LEU A 27 -2.00 -2.85 7.50
C LEU A 27 -3.24 -3.55 8.10
N LEU A 28 -3.74 -4.62 7.49
CA LEU A 28 -4.89 -5.33 8.01
C LEU A 28 -4.65 -5.83 9.44
N TYR A 29 -3.51 -6.48 9.70
CA TYR A 29 -3.14 -6.94 11.04
C TYR A 29 -3.02 -5.80 12.04
N MET A 30 -2.43 -4.66 11.64
CA MET A 30 -2.29 -3.48 12.48
C MET A 30 -3.66 -2.94 12.92
N PHE A 31 -4.58 -2.72 11.98
CA PHE A 31 -5.90 -2.17 12.29
C PHE A 31 -6.78 -3.17 13.05
N VAL A 32 -6.66 -4.48 12.77
CA VAL A 32 -7.29 -5.53 13.56
C VAL A 32 -6.77 -5.50 15.01
N SER A 33 -5.46 -5.37 15.20
CA SER A 33 -4.81 -5.28 16.51
C SER A 33 -5.19 -3.99 17.26
N GLU A 34 -5.20 -2.84 16.58
CA GLU A 34 -5.63 -1.54 17.14
C GLU A 34 -7.13 -1.51 17.45
N LYS A 35 -7.91 -2.46 16.91
CA LYS A 35 -9.38 -2.52 16.98
C LYS A 35 -10.06 -1.25 16.41
N LYS A 36 -9.35 -0.49 15.59
CA LYS A 36 -9.83 0.72 14.92
C LYS A 36 -9.84 0.49 13.42
N SER A 37 -10.85 1.03 12.74
CA SER A 37 -10.95 0.98 11.27
C SER A 37 -10.41 2.23 10.60
N SER A 38 -10.04 3.26 11.38
CA SER A 38 -9.47 4.51 10.89
C SER A 38 -8.33 4.96 11.79
N LEU A 39 -7.17 5.23 11.22
CA LEU A 39 -5.96 5.65 11.93
C LEU A 39 -5.32 6.84 11.21
N PRO A 40 -4.73 7.80 11.94
CA PRO A 40 -3.98 8.88 11.32
C PRO A 40 -2.77 8.31 10.58
N LEU A 41 -2.47 8.88 9.42
CA LEU A 41 -1.40 8.44 8.53
C LEU A 41 -0.05 8.40 9.27
N SER A 42 0.22 9.38 10.13
CA SER A 42 1.43 9.43 10.97
C SER A 42 1.58 8.21 11.88
N HIS A 43 0.47 7.71 12.44
CA HIS A 43 0.50 6.52 13.29
C HIS A 43 0.68 5.24 12.47
N VAL A 44 0.07 5.20 11.28
CA VAL A 44 0.23 4.08 10.34
C VAL A 44 1.67 4.00 9.85
N THR A 45 2.29 5.13 9.47
CA THR A 45 3.69 5.17 9.04
C THR A 45 4.63 4.76 10.17
N GLU A 46 4.46 5.29 11.38
CA GLU A 46 5.30 4.91 12.54
C GLU A 46 5.20 3.42 12.87
N LYS A 47 3.99 2.86 12.88
CA LYS A 47 3.80 1.42 13.12
C LYS A 47 4.33 0.57 11.98
N LEU A 48 4.16 1.01 10.73
CA LEU A 48 4.73 0.32 9.59
C LEU A 48 6.25 0.36 9.66
N GLU A 49 6.90 1.47 10.00
CA GLU A 49 8.37 1.51 10.19
C GLU A 49 8.86 0.53 11.26
N ASN A 50 8.07 0.30 12.32
CA ASN A 50 8.42 -0.68 13.35
C ASN A 50 8.18 -2.14 12.90
N CYS A 51 7.11 -2.40 12.15
CA CYS A 51 6.79 -3.74 11.63
C CYS A 51 7.65 -4.12 10.41
N TYR A 52 7.94 -3.15 9.55
CA TYR A 52 8.73 -3.28 8.35
C TYR A 52 10.19 -3.05 8.74
N ARG A 53 10.95 -4.13 8.90
CA ARG A 53 12.42 -4.07 9.10
C ARG A 53 13.20 -3.46 7.92
N ILE A 54 12.49 -2.95 6.92
CA ILE A 54 13.05 -2.36 5.70
C ILE A 54 13.02 -0.85 5.87
N THR A 55 14.16 -0.21 5.62
CA THR A 55 14.36 1.24 5.63
C THR A 55 13.64 1.91 4.45
N LEU A 56 12.31 1.84 4.42
CA LEU A 56 11.51 2.69 3.54
C LEU A 56 11.39 4.07 4.17
N THR A 57 11.60 5.13 3.38
CA THR A 57 11.38 6.49 3.86
C THR A 57 9.88 6.78 3.99
N GLU A 58 9.53 7.77 4.81
CA GLU A 58 8.13 8.16 5.03
C GLU A 58 7.41 8.50 3.71
N SER A 59 8.12 9.10 2.75
CA SER A 59 7.59 9.39 1.41
C SER A 59 7.23 8.13 0.63
N GLU A 60 8.11 7.12 0.62
CA GLU A 60 7.84 5.84 -0.04
C GLU A 60 6.65 5.16 0.62
N MET A 61 6.59 5.14 1.96
CA MET A 61 5.47 4.53 2.68
C MET A 61 4.13 5.17 2.31
N LYS A 62 4.09 6.51 2.20
CA LYS A 62 2.89 7.23 1.75
C LYS A 62 2.49 6.86 0.33
N ASP A 63 3.47 6.75 -0.58
CA ASP A 63 3.21 6.35 -1.96
C ASP A 63 2.60 4.94 -2.04
N HIS A 64 3.12 3.98 -1.27
CA HIS A 64 2.56 2.63 -1.21
C HIS A 64 1.12 2.62 -0.68
N ILE A 65 0.82 3.41 0.37
CA ILE A 65 -0.55 3.52 0.90
C ILE A 65 -1.48 4.16 -0.13
N GLU A 66 -1.02 5.18 -0.86
CA GLU A 66 -1.77 5.78 -1.96
C GLU A 66 -2.02 4.81 -3.10
N LEU A 67 -1.04 3.98 -3.44
CA LEU A 67 -1.18 2.93 -4.44
C LEU A 67 -2.24 1.93 -3.99
N LEU A 68 -2.18 1.45 -2.74
CA LEU A 68 -3.22 0.57 -2.20
C LEU A 68 -4.61 1.21 -2.26
N ALA A 69 -4.72 2.52 -1.97
CA ALA A 69 -5.99 3.24 -2.07
C ALA A 69 -6.52 3.32 -3.51
N LYS A 70 -5.62 3.45 -4.49
CA LYS A 70 -5.96 3.50 -5.92
C LYS A 70 -6.36 2.13 -6.45
N GLU A 71 -5.63 1.09 -6.07
CA GLU A 71 -5.89 -0.29 -6.52
C GLU A 71 -7.13 -0.88 -5.83
N LEU A 72 -7.35 -0.53 -4.56
CA LEU A 72 -8.41 -1.08 -3.72
C LEU A 72 -9.24 0.02 -3.03
N PRO A 73 -9.93 0.89 -3.78
CA PRO A 73 -10.71 1.98 -3.20
C PRO A 73 -11.87 1.50 -2.32
N ASP A 74 -12.39 0.29 -2.56
CA ASP A 74 -13.41 -0.33 -1.71
C ASP A 74 -12.88 -0.78 -0.35
N TRP A 75 -11.57 -1.09 -0.26
CA TRP A 75 -10.96 -1.62 0.95
C TRP A 75 -10.20 -0.55 1.75
N LEU A 76 -9.39 0.27 1.06
CA LEU A 76 -8.56 1.31 1.66
C LEU A 76 -8.93 2.67 1.09
N VAL A 77 -9.31 3.57 1.99
CA VAL A 77 -9.66 4.96 1.66
C VAL A 77 -8.71 5.89 2.40
N LEU A 78 -7.96 6.67 1.64
CA LEU A 78 -7.04 7.66 2.17
C LEU A 78 -7.69 9.05 2.15
N HIS A 79 -7.84 9.67 3.31
CA HIS A 79 -8.36 11.02 3.46
C HIS A 79 -7.21 11.99 3.72
N LYS A 80 -6.81 12.70 2.68
CA LYS A 80 -5.85 13.82 2.75
C LYS A 80 -6.60 15.14 2.72
N ASN A 81 -6.94 15.68 3.88
CA ASN A 81 -7.53 17.00 3.99
C ASN A 81 -6.43 18.01 4.34
N SER A 82 -6.29 19.11 3.60
CA SER A 82 -5.23 20.11 3.82
C SER A 82 -5.28 20.80 5.20
N GLU A 83 -6.45 20.79 5.86
CA GLU A 83 -6.66 21.37 7.20
C GLU A 83 -6.54 20.38 8.37
N LYS A 84 -6.58 19.06 8.10
CA LYS A 84 -6.61 18.03 9.15
C LYS A 84 -5.48 17.03 8.96
N ILE A 85 -5.12 16.35 10.04
CA ILE A 85 -4.15 15.26 9.98
C ILE A 85 -4.69 14.21 9.00
N PRO A 86 -3.92 13.85 7.95
CA PRO A 86 -4.36 12.85 6.99
C PRO A 86 -4.61 11.53 7.72
N PHE A 87 -5.68 10.84 7.38
CA PHE A 87 -6.03 9.56 8.00
C PHE A 87 -6.39 8.51 6.95
N VAL A 88 -6.08 7.27 7.28
CA VAL A 88 -6.35 6.10 6.48
C VAL A 88 -7.49 5.34 7.13
N LYS A 89 -8.48 4.97 6.32
CA LYS A 89 -9.56 4.10 6.73
C LYS A 89 -9.46 2.79 5.95
N ILE A 90 -9.51 1.66 6.64
CA ILE A 90 -9.59 0.35 6.01
C ILE A 90 -10.73 -0.48 6.55
N ASP A 91 -11.25 -1.37 5.71
CA ASP A 91 -12.14 -2.42 6.18
C ASP A 91 -11.34 -3.58 6.79
N ARG A 92 -11.39 -3.69 8.11
CA ARG A 92 -10.69 -4.73 8.87
C ARG A 92 -11.34 -6.12 8.79
N ARG A 93 -12.53 -6.22 8.20
CA ARG A 93 -13.24 -7.49 7.97
C ARG A 93 -13.03 -8.01 6.56
N ALA A 94 -12.38 -7.24 5.70
CA ALA A 94 -12.06 -7.64 4.35
C ALA A 94 -11.17 -8.89 4.35
N ASP A 95 -11.49 -9.79 3.43
CA ASP A 95 -10.73 -11.00 3.22
C ASP A 95 -9.36 -10.69 2.59
N LEU A 96 -8.31 -11.07 3.31
CA LEU A 96 -6.94 -10.92 2.81
C LEU A 96 -6.76 -11.62 1.46
N SER A 97 -7.40 -12.78 1.27
CA SER A 97 -7.37 -13.48 -0.01
C SER A 97 -7.89 -12.62 -1.16
N VAL A 98 -8.97 -11.86 -0.96
CA VAL A 98 -9.55 -10.97 -1.98
C VAL A 98 -8.62 -9.79 -2.26
N ILE A 99 -8.06 -9.20 -1.20
CA ILE A 99 -7.10 -8.09 -1.29
C ILE A 99 -5.87 -8.52 -2.08
N THR A 100 -5.25 -9.65 -1.71
CA THR A 100 -4.07 -10.18 -2.39
C THR A 100 -4.38 -10.54 -3.84
N SER A 101 -5.48 -11.24 -4.12
CA SER A 101 -5.85 -11.59 -5.50
C SER A 101 -6.08 -10.36 -6.39
N LYS A 102 -6.70 -9.29 -5.87
CA LYS A 102 -6.86 -8.04 -6.61
C LYS A 102 -5.51 -7.37 -6.86
N LEU A 103 -4.63 -7.32 -5.86
CA LEU A 103 -3.28 -6.77 -6.04
C LEU A 103 -2.49 -7.58 -7.07
N GLU A 104 -2.46 -8.90 -6.97
CA GLU A 104 -1.80 -9.79 -7.95
C GLU A 104 -2.35 -9.59 -9.37
N ALA A 105 -3.67 -9.41 -9.53
CA ALA A 105 -4.27 -9.10 -10.82
C ALA A 105 -3.72 -7.78 -11.41
N SER A 106 -3.56 -6.75 -10.57
CA SER A 106 -2.95 -5.49 -10.98
C SER A 106 -1.47 -5.63 -11.35
N ILE A 107 -0.71 -6.41 -10.59
CA ILE A 107 0.70 -6.73 -10.92
C ILE A 107 0.78 -7.38 -12.30
N LYS A 108 -0.09 -8.38 -12.54
CA LYS A 108 -0.13 -9.11 -13.81
C LYS A 108 -0.53 -8.20 -14.98
N ALA A 109 -1.50 -7.30 -14.77
CA ALA A 109 -1.90 -6.32 -15.77
C ALA A 109 -0.75 -5.36 -16.16
N LYS A 110 0.12 -5.02 -15.20
CA LYS A 110 1.32 -4.20 -15.43
C LYS A 110 2.45 -4.98 -16.10
N TYR A 111 2.52 -6.29 -15.90
CA TYR A 111 3.51 -7.17 -16.53
C TYR A 111 3.24 -7.39 -18.03
N ASP A 112 1.96 -7.46 -18.42
CA ASP A 112 1.54 -7.78 -19.81
C ASP A 112 1.48 -6.56 -20.76
N SER A 113 1.62 -5.33 -20.24
CA SER A 113 1.52 -4.05 -20.99
C SER A 113 2.87 -3.37 -21.14
#